data_AF-T0QRN6-F1
#
_entry.id   AF-T0QRN6-F1
#
_cell.length_a   1.000
_cell.length_b   1.000
_cell.length_c   1.000
_cell.angle_alpha   90.00
_cell.angle_beta   90.00
_cell.angle_gamma   90.00
#
_symmetry.space_group_name_H-M   'P 1'
#
loop_
_entity.id
_entity.type
_entity.pdbx_description
1 polymer ?
#
loop_
_entity_poly.entity_id
_entity_poly.type
_entity_poly.pdbx_seq_one_letter_code
_entity_poly.pdbx_strand_id
1 'polypeptide(L)'
;MVDGLTLRDRCAALQASVATLLLETPSNTFGQLADEMAAIASDMATKEAALHLQEARIDAKLELLAEIAATKTTLQEPIKASVRAEDPTLRKIVTLNVGGTLFTTARETLLRTRGSYFDAMLSSEHWLPNEKGEYFLDVDPSTFARVIKYLRSGALDVSGLSAADKTELWEMFDYLQIKWPVRVSTSIEAPRLHWDSSHCSEFISLDENNMQATSSKIVRANVLGSMPVTTFAVRVHLGDNVEVGFLPRHQFSPKASECGWYFHCETGTIRSRGVRLTEPSISLETGYRSVFLQVTWHRDQERISFAADGVPLSIGLQDVPTDVPLYPFARFSMCDTSVKLLPV
;
A
#
# COMPACT_ATOMS: atom_id res chain seq x y z
N MET A 1 13.69 15.30 14.82
CA MET A 1 12.91 14.40 15.70
C MET A 1 11.43 14.74 15.55
N VAL A 2 10.74 14.17 14.57
CA VAL A 2 9.27 14.23 14.45
C VAL A 2 8.80 12.92 13.82
N ASP A 3 8.96 11.82 14.54
CA ASP A 3 8.32 10.54 14.21
C ASP A 3 7.44 10.19 15.41
N GLY A 4 6.11 10.18 15.23
CA GLY A 4 5.15 9.75 16.24
C GLY A 4 3.88 10.59 16.46
N LEU A 5 3.66 11.67 15.71
CA LEU A 5 2.42 12.46 15.85
C LEU A 5 1.26 11.73 15.17
N THR A 6 0.20 11.47 15.92
CA THR A 6 -1.05 10.91 15.39
C THR A 6 -1.73 11.92 14.45
N LEU A 7 -2.66 11.45 13.61
CA LEU A 7 -3.42 12.34 12.71
C LEU A 7 -4.07 13.50 13.47
N ARG A 8 -4.62 13.20 14.66
CA ARG A 8 -5.19 14.16 15.60
C ARG A 8 -4.18 15.22 16.02
N ASP A 9 -2.96 14.81 16.36
CA ASP A 9 -1.91 15.75 16.78
C ASP A 9 -1.50 16.67 15.62
N ARG A 10 -1.48 16.15 14.39
CA ARG A 10 -1.19 16.94 13.18
C ARG A 10 -2.32 17.93 12.88
N CYS A 11 -3.58 17.54 13.07
CA CYS A 11 -4.74 18.44 12.96
C CYS A 11 -4.73 19.52 14.04
N ALA A 12 -4.42 19.17 15.29
CA ALA A 12 -4.31 20.15 16.39
C ALA A 12 -3.16 21.13 16.15
N ALA A 13 -2.00 20.65 15.68
CA ALA A 13 -0.87 21.50 15.32
C ALA A 13 -1.19 22.43 14.14
N LEU A 14 -1.94 21.96 13.16
CA LEU A 14 -2.43 22.77 12.05
C LEU A 14 -3.36 23.88 12.54
N GLN A 15 -4.35 23.54 13.37
CA GLN A 15 -5.31 24.50 13.96
C GLN A 15 -4.60 25.56 14.81
N ALA A 16 -3.63 25.16 15.64
CA ALA A 16 -2.84 26.07 16.46
C ALA A 16 -1.99 27.03 15.59
N SER A 17 -1.39 26.51 14.51
CA SER A 17 -0.61 27.32 13.58
C SER A 17 -1.48 28.34 12.84
N VAL A 18 -2.67 27.93 12.37
CA VAL A 18 -3.65 28.81 11.73
C VAL A 18 -4.12 29.92 12.67
N ALA A 19 -4.45 29.58 13.93
CA ALA A 19 -4.88 30.55 14.94
C ALA A 19 -3.79 31.58 15.28
N THR A 20 -2.52 31.16 15.32
CA THR A 20 -1.39 32.05 15.58
C THR A 20 -1.16 33.01 14.41
N LEU A 21 -1.26 32.51 13.17
CA LEU A 21 -1.04 33.29 11.96
C LEU A 21 -2.13 34.34 11.70
N LEU A 22 -3.38 34.07 12.07
CA LEU A 22 -4.50 35.02 11.97
C LEU A 22 -4.36 36.25 12.88
N LEU A 23 -3.52 36.19 13.92
CA LEU A 23 -3.29 37.29 14.85
C LEU A 23 -2.25 38.31 14.32
N GLU A 24 -1.41 37.96 13.35
CA GLU A 24 -0.22 38.75 13.02
C GLU A 24 -0.31 39.62 11.75
N THR A 25 -1.21 39.37 10.77
CA THR A 25 -1.44 40.32 9.65
C THR A 25 -2.81 40.16 8.97
N PRO A 26 -3.59 41.24 8.73
CA PRO A 26 -4.85 41.18 8.01
C PRO A 26 -4.62 41.43 6.51
N SER A 27 -4.24 40.39 5.75
CA SER A 27 -4.39 40.38 4.29
C SER A 27 -5.59 39.51 3.90
N ASN A 28 -6.43 39.96 2.97
CA ASN A 28 -7.68 39.27 2.62
C ASN A 28 -7.44 37.85 2.05
N THR A 29 -6.32 37.65 1.36
CA THR A 29 -5.94 36.36 0.76
C THR A 29 -5.48 35.35 1.80
N PHE A 30 -4.96 35.85 2.93
CA PHE A 30 -4.47 35.03 4.02
C PHE A 30 -5.60 34.53 4.92
N GLY A 31 -6.63 35.35 5.13
CA GLY A 31 -7.88 34.94 5.80
C GLY A 31 -8.56 33.80 5.06
N GLN A 32 -8.62 33.86 3.72
CA GLN A 32 -9.21 32.79 2.90
C GLN A 32 -8.48 31.46 3.06
N LEU A 33 -7.14 31.45 3.02
CA LEU A 33 -6.36 30.24 3.22
C LEU A 33 -6.51 29.68 4.64
N ALA A 34 -6.56 30.54 5.66
CA ALA A 34 -6.80 30.14 7.04
C ALA A 34 -8.18 29.52 7.24
N ASP A 35 -9.23 30.08 6.62
CA ASP A 35 -10.58 29.56 6.65
C ASP A 35 -10.69 28.20 5.92
N GLU A 36 -10.02 28.05 4.77
CA GLU A 36 -9.92 26.77 4.05
C GLU A 36 -9.23 25.70 4.89
N MET A 37 -8.11 26.03 5.54
CA MET A 37 -7.39 25.11 6.43
C MET A 37 -8.23 24.72 7.66
N ALA A 38 -8.99 25.67 8.23
CA ALA A 38 -9.91 25.39 9.33
C ALA A 38 -11.07 24.47 8.90
N ALA A 39 -11.62 24.69 7.71
CA ALA A 39 -12.65 23.83 7.13
C ALA A 39 -12.16 22.39 6.90
N ILE A 40 -10.94 22.23 6.35
CA ILE A 40 -10.32 20.90 6.17
C ILE A 40 -10.10 20.22 7.52
N ALA A 41 -9.57 20.93 8.52
CA ALA A 41 -9.38 20.37 9.85
C ALA A 41 -10.69 19.91 10.49
N SER A 42 -11.78 20.68 10.29
CA SER A 42 -13.12 20.31 10.75
C SER A 42 -13.67 19.08 10.01
N ASP A 43 -13.54 19.01 8.68
CA ASP A 43 -13.98 17.86 7.87
C ASP A 43 -13.18 16.59 8.21
N MET A 44 -11.89 16.72 8.49
CA MET A 44 -11.08 15.59 8.96
C MET A 44 -11.53 15.11 10.34
N ALA A 45 -11.81 16.02 11.27
CA ALA A 45 -12.30 15.65 12.60
C ALA A 45 -13.66 14.93 12.56
N THR A 46 -14.56 15.34 11.66
CA THR A 46 -15.85 14.65 11.47
C THR A 46 -15.65 13.26 10.84
N LYS A 47 -14.74 13.12 9.87
CA LYS A 47 -14.37 11.82 9.29
C LYS A 47 -13.72 10.89 10.30
N GLU A 48 -12.84 11.39 11.18
CA GLU A 48 -12.23 10.61 12.27
C GLU A 48 -13.30 10.11 13.25
N ALA A 49 -14.23 10.98 13.66
CA ALA A 49 -15.36 10.59 14.50
C ALA A 49 -16.25 9.54 13.82
N ALA A 50 -16.50 9.67 12.52
CA ALA A 50 -17.25 8.69 11.75
C ALA A 50 -16.52 7.35 11.65
N LEU A 51 -15.19 7.36 11.50
CA LEU A 51 -14.37 6.15 11.47
C LEU A 51 -14.41 5.42 12.81
N HIS A 52 -14.22 6.13 13.92
CA HIS A 52 -14.36 5.55 15.26
C HIS A 52 -15.75 4.99 15.53
N LEU A 53 -16.81 5.63 15.02
CA LEU A 53 -18.16 5.08 15.09
C LEU A 53 -18.29 3.77 14.30
N GLN A 54 -17.63 3.65 13.14
CA GLN A 54 -17.61 2.39 12.38
C GLN A 54 -16.81 1.30 13.11
N GLU A 55 -15.67 1.63 13.71
CA GLU A 55 -14.89 0.71 14.55
C GLU A 55 -15.74 0.16 15.71
N ALA A 56 -16.40 1.04 16.46
CA ALA A 56 -17.30 0.62 17.54
C ALA A 56 -18.46 -0.25 17.05
N ARG A 57 -18.99 0.00 15.84
CA ARG A 57 -20.02 -0.86 15.22
C ARG A 57 -19.48 -2.23 14.81
N ILE A 58 -18.21 -2.31 14.39
CA ILE A 58 -17.55 -3.58 14.09
C ILE A 58 -17.36 -4.37 15.38
N ASP A 59 -16.86 -3.74 16.44
CA ASP A 59 -16.66 -4.38 17.75
C ASP A 59 -17.97 -4.92 18.32
N ALA A 60 -19.04 -4.13 18.28
CA ALA A 60 -20.37 -4.57 18.71
C ALA A 60 -20.92 -5.74 17.86
N LYS A 61 -20.64 -5.76 16.55
CA LYS A 61 -21.02 -6.90 15.68
C LYS A 61 -20.20 -8.14 16.01
N LEU A 62 -18.92 -8.00 16.34
CA LEU A 62 -18.06 -9.12 16.74
C LEU A 62 -18.54 -9.73 18.07
N GLU A 63 -18.95 -8.90 19.03
CA GLU A 63 -19.54 -9.36 20.29
C GLU A 63 -20.84 -10.13 20.05
N LEU A 64 -21.75 -9.59 19.21
CA LEU A 64 -22.99 -10.28 18.83
C LEU A 64 -22.71 -11.61 18.11
N LEU A 65 -21.70 -11.67 17.24
CA LEU A 65 -21.29 -12.92 16.59
C LEU A 65 -20.77 -13.94 17.61
N ALA A 66 -20.03 -13.49 18.64
CA ALA A 66 -19.56 -14.35 19.72
C ALA A 66 -20.72 -14.91 20.55
N GLU A 67 -21.74 -14.11 20.86
CA GLU A 67 -22.95 -14.54 21.57
C GLU A 67 -23.78 -15.55 20.75
N ILE A 68 -23.95 -15.31 19.45
CA ILE A 68 -24.64 -16.24 18.55
C ILE A 68 -23.86 -17.55 18.45
N ALA A 69 -22.53 -17.49 18.36
CA ALA A 69 -21.68 -18.67 18.35
C ALA A 69 -21.82 -19.47 19.65
N ALA A 70 -21.77 -18.80 20.80
CA ALA A 70 -21.96 -19.43 22.12
C ALA A 70 -23.35 -20.07 22.24
N THR A 71 -24.41 -19.38 21.80
CA THR A 71 -25.79 -19.89 21.83
C THR A 71 -25.98 -21.09 20.89
N LYS A 72 -25.34 -21.07 19.71
CA LYS A 72 -25.33 -22.22 18.78
C LYS A 72 -24.63 -23.44 19.40
N THR A 73 -23.54 -23.23 20.15
CA THR A 73 -22.86 -24.29 20.89
C THR A 73 -23.71 -24.84 22.02
N THR A 74 -24.46 -23.98 22.75
CA THR A 74 -25.35 -24.42 23.84
C THR A 74 -26.60 -25.15 23.33
N LEU A 75 -27.15 -24.76 22.17
CA LEU A 75 -28.28 -25.46 21.53
C LEU A 75 -27.87 -26.77 20.82
N GLN A 76 -26.57 -27.07 20.76
CA GLN A 76 -25.99 -28.31 20.22
C GLN A 76 -25.54 -29.30 21.31
N GLU A 77 -26.20 -29.33 22.48
CA GLU A 77 -26.09 -30.50 23.37
C GLU A 77 -26.91 -31.70 22.84
N PRO A 78 -26.47 -32.94 23.13
CA PRO A 78 -26.31 -33.94 22.08
C PRO A 78 -27.53 -34.85 21.91
N ILE A 79 -27.88 -35.14 20.66
CA ILE A 79 -28.46 -36.43 20.28
C ILE A 79 -27.34 -37.47 20.46
N LYS A 80 -27.06 -37.84 21.72
CA LYS A 80 -26.25 -39.01 22.08
C LYS A 80 -27.17 -40.22 22.09
N ALA A 81 -27.21 -40.95 20.99
CA ALA A 81 -27.63 -42.34 20.97
C ALA A 81 -26.95 -43.09 19.83
N SER A 82 -25.90 -43.84 20.18
CA SER A 82 -25.11 -44.79 19.37
C SER A 82 -24.47 -44.16 18.12
N VAL A 83 -23.14 -44.02 18.07
CA VAL A 83 -22.28 -45.09 17.54
C VAL A 83 -20.97 -45.17 18.34
N ARG A 84 -20.54 -46.42 18.55
CA ARG A 84 -19.28 -46.95 19.09
C ARG A 84 -18.17 -45.96 19.46
N ALA A 85 -17.70 -46.12 20.69
CA ALA A 85 -16.42 -45.61 21.18
C ALA A 85 -15.27 -45.98 20.23
N GLU A 86 -14.66 -44.97 19.61
CA GLU A 86 -13.27 -45.04 19.17
C GLU A 86 -12.44 -44.12 20.08
N ASP A 87 -11.27 -44.64 20.45
CA ASP A 87 -10.32 -44.15 21.44
C ASP A 87 -9.88 -42.68 21.21
N PRO A 88 -10.02 -41.76 22.18
CA PRO A 88 -9.69 -40.34 22.06
C PRO A 88 -8.18 -40.03 21.91
N THR A 89 -7.32 -41.04 21.81
CA THR A 89 -5.93 -40.88 21.32
C THR A 89 -5.81 -40.73 19.79
N LEU A 90 -6.96 -40.66 19.09
CA LEU A 90 -7.24 -40.34 17.67
C LEU A 90 -6.05 -39.78 16.86
N ARG A 91 -5.42 -40.70 16.11
CA ARG A 91 -4.59 -40.53 14.91
C ARG A 91 -3.62 -39.34 14.96
N LYS A 92 -2.40 -39.61 15.46
CA LYS A 92 -1.23 -38.72 15.33
C LYS A 92 -0.96 -38.27 13.89
N ILE A 93 -1.42 -39.05 12.90
CA ILE A 93 -1.17 -38.86 11.48
C ILE A 93 -2.50 -38.75 10.73
N VAL A 94 -2.61 -37.74 9.87
CA VAL A 94 -3.74 -37.47 9.00
C VAL A 94 -3.28 -37.60 7.55
N THR A 95 -4.10 -38.24 6.71
CA THR A 95 -3.89 -38.31 5.26
C THR A 95 -4.88 -37.38 4.56
N LEU A 96 -4.34 -36.50 3.71
CA LEU A 96 -5.08 -35.56 2.87
C LEU A 96 -4.97 -36.03 1.42
N ASN A 97 -6.09 -36.04 0.70
CA ASN A 97 -6.14 -36.28 -0.73
C ASN A 97 -6.42 -34.95 -1.43
N VAL A 98 -5.38 -34.35 -2.01
CA VAL A 98 -5.40 -33.01 -2.61
C VAL A 98 -5.43 -33.15 -4.12
N GLY A 99 -6.56 -32.88 -4.76
CA GLY A 99 -6.72 -33.01 -6.21
C GLY A 99 -6.35 -34.40 -6.75
N GLY A 100 -6.48 -35.45 -5.93
CA GLY A 100 -6.07 -36.82 -6.26
C GLY A 100 -4.70 -37.26 -5.74
N THR A 101 -3.89 -36.33 -5.20
CA THR A 101 -2.55 -36.62 -4.66
C THR A 101 -2.58 -36.76 -3.14
N LEU A 102 -2.00 -37.86 -2.62
CA LEU A 102 -1.99 -38.13 -1.19
C LEU A 102 -0.83 -37.43 -0.47
N PHE A 103 -1.16 -36.68 0.58
CA PHE A 103 -0.22 -36.05 1.50
C PHE A 103 -0.48 -36.54 2.92
N THR A 104 0.56 -36.99 3.60
CA THR A 104 0.47 -37.46 4.98
C THR A 104 1.25 -36.54 5.91
N THR A 105 0.63 -36.11 7.01
CA THR A 105 1.27 -35.23 7.99
C THR A 105 0.70 -35.43 9.39
N ALA A 106 1.37 -34.89 10.41
CA ALA A 106 0.88 -34.99 11.78
C ALA A 106 -0.36 -34.10 12.00
N ARG A 107 -1.33 -34.58 12.79
CA ARG A 107 -2.55 -33.83 13.14
C ARG A 107 -2.20 -32.45 13.73
N GLU A 108 -1.21 -32.42 14.61
CA GLU A 108 -0.71 -31.20 15.25
C GLU A 108 -0.13 -30.17 14.26
N THR A 109 0.42 -30.63 13.13
CA THR A 109 0.92 -29.72 12.09
C THR A 109 -0.23 -28.96 11.43
N LEU A 110 -1.34 -29.66 11.16
CA LEU A 110 -2.54 -29.06 10.57
C LEU A 110 -3.27 -28.12 11.54
N LEU A 111 -3.24 -28.43 12.83
CA LEU A 111 -3.87 -27.63 13.90
C LEU A 111 -3.01 -26.45 14.38
N ARG A 112 -1.82 -26.23 13.81
CA ARG A 112 -0.93 -25.16 14.25
C ARG A 112 -1.52 -23.77 14.01
N THR A 113 -2.30 -23.61 12.95
CA THR A 113 -2.95 -22.35 12.61
C THR A 113 -4.41 -22.41 13.05
N ARG A 114 -4.70 -21.82 14.22
CA ARG A 114 -6.07 -21.74 14.75
C ARG A 114 -6.97 -20.93 13.83
N GLY A 115 -8.21 -21.39 13.65
CA GLY A 115 -9.19 -20.78 12.77
C GLY A 115 -8.93 -20.97 11.27
N SER A 116 -7.94 -21.80 10.89
CA SER A 116 -7.74 -22.20 9.50
C SER A 116 -8.72 -23.28 9.08
N TYR A 117 -8.82 -23.52 7.77
CA TYR A 117 -9.63 -24.60 7.19
C TYR A 117 -9.35 -25.95 7.86
N PHE A 118 -8.09 -26.26 8.14
CA PHE A 118 -7.71 -27.52 8.78
C PHE A 118 -8.14 -27.62 10.25
N ASP A 119 -8.13 -26.50 10.98
CA ASP A 119 -8.63 -26.43 12.35
C ASP A 119 -10.13 -26.69 12.40
N ALA A 120 -10.89 -26.08 11.47
CA ALA A 120 -12.31 -26.35 11.30
C ALA A 120 -12.60 -27.79 10.86
N MET A 121 -11.87 -28.30 9.87
CA MET A 121 -12.03 -29.66 9.35
C MET A 121 -11.78 -30.72 10.41
N LEU A 122 -10.71 -30.59 11.20
CA LEU A 122 -10.31 -31.60 12.19
C LEU A 122 -11.01 -31.44 13.55
N SER A 123 -11.67 -30.31 13.78
CA SER A 123 -12.47 -30.05 14.98
C SER A 123 -13.98 -30.23 14.74
N SER A 124 -14.41 -30.38 13.49
CA SER A 124 -15.81 -30.61 13.11
C SER A 124 -16.14 -32.10 13.08
N GLU A 125 -17.27 -32.48 13.66
CA GLU A 125 -17.83 -33.84 13.56
C GLU A 125 -18.46 -34.13 12.19
N HIS A 126 -18.62 -33.12 11.33
CA HIS A 126 -19.27 -33.24 10.03
C HIS A 126 -18.29 -33.55 8.89
N TRP A 127 -16.99 -33.33 9.11
CA TRP A 127 -15.96 -33.59 8.11
C TRP A 127 -15.37 -34.96 8.40
N LEU A 128 -15.96 -35.98 7.76
CA LEU A 128 -15.52 -37.36 7.90
C LEU A 128 -14.57 -37.72 6.76
N PRO A 129 -13.48 -38.45 7.04
CA PRO A 129 -12.64 -38.99 5.99
C PRO A 129 -13.41 -40.04 5.17
N ASN A 130 -12.91 -40.33 3.97
CA ASN A 130 -13.44 -41.42 3.15
C ASN A 130 -13.19 -42.80 3.79
N GLU A 131 -13.64 -43.88 3.14
CA GLU A 131 -13.47 -45.28 3.60
C GLU A 131 -12.00 -45.67 3.85
N LYS A 132 -11.05 -44.99 3.21
CA LYS A 132 -9.60 -45.20 3.37
C LYS A 132 -8.99 -44.35 4.50
N GLY A 133 -9.78 -43.49 5.15
CA GLY A 133 -9.30 -42.58 6.18
C GLY A 133 -8.65 -41.30 5.65
N GLU A 134 -8.94 -40.91 4.40
CA GLU A 134 -8.38 -39.73 3.73
C GLU A 134 -9.37 -38.57 3.71
N TYR A 135 -8.90 -37.34 3.96
CA TYR A 135 -9.68 -36.12 3.81
C TYR A 135 -9.46 -35.51 2.44
N PHE A 136 -10.52 -35.32 1.66
CA PHE A 136 -10.41 -34.79 0.29
C PHE A 136 -10.42 -33.27 0.26
N LEU A 137 -9.49 -32.69 -0.51
CA LEU A 137 -9.37 -31.27 -0.82
C LEU A 137 -9.42 -31.10 -2.34
N ASP A 138 -10.37 -30.30 -2.80
CA ASP A 138 -10.58 -30.01 -4.23
C ASP A 138 -9.72 -28.81 -4.66
N VAL A 139 -8.40 -28.97 -4.58
CA VAL A 139 -7.42 -27.97 -5.03
C VAL A 139 -6.26 -28.67 -5.75
N ASP A 140 -5.55 -27.93 -6.60
CA ASP A 140 -4.39 -28.45 -7.32
C ASP A 140 -3.25 -28.79 -6.33
N PRO A 141 -2.61 -29.98 -6.45
CA PRO A 141 -1.56 -30.41 -5.52
C PRO A 141 -0.18 -29.82 -5.78
N SER A 142 0.05 -29.12 -6.89
CA SER A 142 1.38 -28.75 -7.42
C SER A 142 2.26 -28.03 -6.39
N THR A 143 1.68 -27.12 -5.61
CA THR A 143 2.38 -26.31 -4.61
C THR A 143 2.06 -26.72 -3.17
N PHE A 144 1.18 -27.71 -2.96
CA PHE A 144 0.67 -28.11 -1.64
C PHE A 144 1.77 -28.61 -0.68
N ALA A 145 2.84 -29.23 -1.21
CA ALA A 145 3.99 -29.63 -0.40
C ALA A 145 4.62 -28.45 0.37
N ARG A 146 4.58 -27.24 -0.21
CA ARG A 146 5.09 -26.01 0.41
C ARG A 146 4.17 -25.52 1.53
N VAL A 147 2.86 -25.70 1.40
CA VAL A 147 1.89 -25.42 2.48
C VAL A 147 2.20 -26.30 3.69
N ILE A 148 2.38 -27.61 3.49
CA ILE A 148 2.75 -28.51 4.59
C ILE A 148 4.10 -28.12 5.21
N LYS A 149 5.10 -27.77 4.39
CA LYS A 149 6.42 -27.30 4.89
C LYS A 149 6.27 -26.02 5.72
N TYR A 150 5.42 -25.09 5.28
CA TYR A 150 5.11 -23.87 6.01
C TYR A 150 4.44 -24.19 7.35
N LEU A 151 3.40 -25.03 7.38
CA LEU A 151 2.74 -25.44 8.61
C LEU A 151 3.70 -26.12 9.60
N ARG A 152 4.74 -26.83 9.10
CA ARG A 152 5.77 -27.46 9.95
C ARG A 152 6.81 -26.50 10.50
N SER A 153 7.16 -25.45 9.77
CA SER A 153 8.33 -24.59 10.09
C SER A 153 7.99 -23.14 10.43
N GLY A 154 6.80 -22.67 10.05
CA GLY A 154 6.43 -21.25 10.05
C GLY A 154 7.09 -20.43 8.93
N ALA A 155 7.95 -21.03 8.10
CA ALA A 155 8.71 -20.34 7.05
C ALA A 155 8.23 -20.77 5.66
N LEU A 156 7.68 -19.81 4.91
CA LEU A 156 7.32 -20.03 3.51
C LEU A 156 8.55 -19.80 2.62
N ASP A 157 8.79 -20.75 1.73
CA ASP A 157 9.87 -20.73 0.75
C ASP A 157 9.25 -20.68 -0.66
N VAL A 158 9.36 -19.51 -1.28
CA VAL A 158 8.86 -19.22 -2.64
C VAL A 158 10.00 -19.15 -3.67
N SER A 159 11.22 -19.55 -3.28
CA SER A 159 12.36 -19.56 -4.20
C SER A 159 12.15 -20.60 -5.30
N GLY A 160 12.53 -20.23 -6.53
CA GLY A 160 12.41 -21.09 -7.71
C GLY A 160 10.99 -21.28 -8.26
N LEU A 161 9.96 -20.66 -7.66
CA LEU A 161 8.60 -20.68 -8.19
C LEU A 161 8.41 -19.68 -9.34
N SER A 162 7.67 -20.10 -10.37
CA SER A 162 7.21 -19.22 -11.45
C SER A 162 6.22 -18.16 -10.92
N ALA A 163 5.89 -17.14 -11.71
CA ALA A 163 4.87 -16.17 -11.32
C ALA A 163 3.49 -16.85 -11.18
N ALA A 164 3.17 -17.80 -12.06
CA ALA A 164 1.92 -18.56 -12.00
C ALA A 164 1.85 -19.45 -10.75
N ASP A 165 2.92 -20.19 -10.44
CA ASP A 165 2.96 -21.06 -9.25
C ASP A 165 2.85 -20.25 -7.95
N LYS A 166 3.34 -19.01 -7.95
CA LYS A 166 3.17 -18.11 -6.80
C LYS A 166 1.71 -17.72 -6.65
N THR A 167 1.04 -17.29 -7.72
CA THR A 167 -0.40 -16.98 -7.70
C THR A 167 -1.22 -18.15 -7.18
N GLU A 168 -0.98 -19.35 -7.72
CA GLU A 168 -1.67 -20.58 -7.29
C GLU A 168 -1.39 -20.91 -5.81
N LEU A 169 -0.16 -20.75 -5.36
CA LEU A 169 0.19 -20.90 -3.95
C LEU A 169 -0.57 -19.90 -3.07
N TRP A 170 -0.70 -18.64 -3.49
CA TRP A 170 -1.45 -17.63 -2.73
C TRP A 170 -2.94 -17.94 -2.66
N GLU A 171 -3.55 -18.29 -3.79
CA GLU A 171 -4.95 -18.72 -3.86
C GLU A 171 -5.21 -19.94 -2.94
N MET A 172 -4.26 -20.87 -2.87
CA MET A 172 -4.34 -22.02 -1.97
C MET A 172 -4.24 -21.63 -0.49
N PHE A 173 -3.36 -20.68 -0.13
CA PHE A 173 -3.28 -20.15 1.23
C PHE A 173 -4.58 -19.45 1.65
N ASP A 174 -5.19 -18.70 0.73
CA ASP A 174 -6.48 -18.05 0.93
C ASP A 174 -7.62 -19.07 1.08
N TYR A 175 -7.69 -20.07 0.20
CA TYR A 175 -8.65 -21.18 0.28
C TYR A 175 -8.56 -21.91 1.63
N LEU A 176 -7.34 -22.21 2.07
CA LEU A 176 -7.09 -22.91 3.34
C LEU A 176 -7.22 -21.99 4.56
N GLN A 177 -7.50 -20.71 4.36
CA GLN A 177 -7.59 -19.69 5.41
C GLN A 177 -6.34 -19.68 6.31
N ILE A 178 -5.18 -19.94 5.70
CA ILE A 178 -3.90 -19.92 6.40
C ILE A 178 -3.33 -18.52 6.27
N LYS A 179 -3.26 -17.81 7.39
CA LYS A 179 -2.50 -16.56 7.45
C LYS A 179 -1.04 -16.89 7.14
N TRP A 180 -0.52 -16.32 6.07
CA TRP A 180 0.90 -16.36 5.77
C TRP A 180 1.55 -15.04 6.23
N PRO A 181 2.73 -15.08 6.87
CA PRO A 181 3.47 -13.87 7.13
C PRO A 181 3.93 -13.34 5.78
N VAL A 182 3.34 -12.23 5.36
CA VAL A 182 4.05 -11.30 4.48
C VAL A 182 5.39 -11.10 5.16
N ARG A 183 6.48 -11.58 4.54
CA ARG A 183 7.82 -11.22 4.98
C ARG A 183 7.98 -9.73 4.70
N VAL A 184 7.41 -8.90 5.58
CA VAL A 184 7.97 -7.59 5.84
C VAL A 184 9.32 -7.93 6.43
N SER A 185 10.38 -7.81 5.63
CA SER A 185 11.75 -7.89 6.14
C SER A 185 11.81 -7.03 7.38
N THR A 186 11.95 -7.67 8.54
CA THR A 186 12.27 -7.02 9.81
C THR A 186 13.75 -6.64 9.77
N SER A 187 14.10 -5.76 8.82
CA SER A 187 15.26 -4.90 8.91
C SER A 187 14.75 -3.56 9.42
N ILE A 188 15.35 -3.12 10.53
CA ILE A 188 15.34 -1.77 11.09
C ILE A 188 15.04 -0.74 9.99
N GLU A 189 13.88 -0.10 10.07
CA GLU A 189 13.30 0.82 9.07
C GLU A 189 13.13 0.21 7.67
N ALA A 190 11.87 -0.03 7.26
CA ALA A 190 11.58 -0.28 5.85
C ALA A 190 12.25 0.81 4.99
N PRO A 191 12.84 0.48 3.83
CA PRO A 191 13.44 1.47 2.95
C PRO A 191 12.42 2.59 2.70
N ARG A 192 12.68 3.78 3.24
CA ARG A 192 11.83 4.95 3.01
C ARG A 192 12.21 5.56 1.66
N LEU A 193 11.21 5.91 0.86
CA LEU A 193 11.45 6.62 -0.40
C LEU A 193 12.19 7.93 -0.12
N HIS A 194 13.29 8.15 -0.84
CA HIS A 194 14.10 9.36 -0.80
C HIS A 194 14.73 9.57 -2.18
N TRP A 195 15.33 10.73 -2.44
CA TRP A 195 16.08 10.99 -3.65
C TRP A 195 17.40 10.20 -3.66
N ASP A 196 17.70 9.53 -4.76
CA ASP A 196 18.91 8.70 -4.89
C ASP A 196 20.12 9.55 -5.27
N SER A 197 21.02 9.74 -4.32
CA SER A 197 22.31 10.43 -4.55
C SER A 197 23.15 9.84 -5.70
N SER A 198 23.00 8.54 -6.00
CA SER A 198 23.71 7.88 -7.11
C SER A 198 23.05 8.13 -8.47
N HIS A 199 21.76 8.49 -8.48
CA HIS A 199 20.98 8.86 -9.67
C HIS A 199 20.53 10.32 -9.54
N CYS A 200 21.50 11.19 -9.27
CA CYS A 200 21.31 12.62 -9.09
C CYS A 200 22.32 13.39 -9.94
N SER A 201 21.89 14.52 -10.51
CA SER A 201 22.78 15.45 -11.19
C SER A 201 23.73 16.14 -10.21
N GLU A 202 24.95 16.41 -10.66
CA GLU A 202 25.96 17.20 -9.92
C GLU A 202 25.48 18.63 -9.59
N PHE A 203 24.44 19.12 -10.28
CA PHE A 203 23.85 20.45 -10.06
C PHE A 203 22.70 20.45 -9.05
N ILE A 204 22.31 19.29 -8.54
CA ILE A 204 21.27 19.14 -7.53
C ILE A 204 21.94 18.81 -6.19
N SER A 205 21.65 19.64 -5.20
CA SER A 205 21.98 19.35 -3.80
C SER A 205 20.84 18.59 -3.14
N LEU A 206 21.18 17.57 -2.35
CA LEU A 206 20.22 16.80 -1.57
C LEU A 206 20.40 17.14 -0.08
N ASP A 207 19.30 17.45 0.59
CA ASP A 207 19.26 17.76 2.02
C ASP A 207 18.14 16.98 2.73
N GLU A 208 17.97 17.24 4.04
CA GLU A 208 16.94 16.59 4.88
C GLU A 208 16.87 15.06 4.71
N ASN A 209 17.99 14.36 4.87
CA ASN A 209 18.09 12.90 4.65
C ASN A 209 17.70 12.50 3.21
N ASN A 210 18.12 13.30 2.23
CA ASN A 210 17.81 13.15 0.81
C ASN A 210 16.31 13.27 0.47
N MET A 211 15.52 13.94 1.31
CA MET A 211 14.10 14.15 1.03
C MET A 211 13.86 15.40 0.18
N GLN A 212 14.75 16.38 0.21
CA GLN A 212 14.62 17.58 -0.60
C GLN A 212 15.80 17.71 -1.57
N ALA A 213 15.43 17.99 -2.82
CA ALA A 213 16.34 18.19 -3.93
C ALA A 213 16.22 19.64 -4.39
N THR A 214 17.35 20.35 -4.42
CA THR A 214 17.41 21.77 -4.79
C THR A 214 18.42 21.98 -5.90
N SER A 215 17.99 22.61 -6.99
CA SER A 215 18.86 22.93 -8.13
C SER A 215 19.69 24.18 -7.84
N SER A 216 21.00 24.10 -8.08
CA SER A 216 21.95 25.21 -7.86
C SER A 216 22.24 26.05 -9.12
N LYS A 217 21.77 25.62 -10.29
CA LYS A 217 22.10 26.26 -11.58
C LYS A 217 20.91 26.24 -12.55
N ILE A 218 20.89 27.21 -13.46
CA ILE A 218 19.94 27.27 -14.58
C ILE A 218 20.41 26.30 -15.68
N VAL A 219 20.24 25.01 -15.43
CA VAL A 219 20.60 23.91 -16.35
C VAL A 219 19.60 22.78 -16.17
N ARG A 220 19.42 21.94 -17.20
CA ARG A 220 18.66 20.70 -17.04
C ARG A 220 19.39 19.77 -16.09
N ALA A 221 18.77 19.52 -14.95
CA ALA A 221 19.28 18.63 -13.93
C ALA A 221 18.17 17.69 -13.47
N ASN A 222 18.49 16.40 -13.39
CA ASN A 222 17.52 15.36 -13.07
C ASN A 222 17.92 14.62 -11.79
N VAL A 223 16.92 14.13 -11.05
CA VAL A 223 17.10 13.23 -9.91
C VAL A 223 16.03 12.14 -9.93
N LEU A 224 16.42 10.92 -9.53
CA LEU A 224 15.55 9.76 -9.42
C LEU A 224 15.31 9.39 -7.96
N GLY A 225 14.16 8.81 -7.64
CA GLY A 225 13.89 8.20 -6.34
C GLY A 225 14.71 6.92 -6.14
N SER A 226 14.95 6.56 -4.88
CA SER A 226 15.74 5.40 -4.48
C SER A 226 15.10 4.04 -4.72
N MET A 227 13.76 4.00 -4.90
CA MET A 227 13.00 2.77 -5.12
C MET A 227 11.79 3.00 -6.02
N PRO A 228 11.29 1.96 -6.70
CA PRO A 228 10.08 2.06 -7.49
C PRO A 228 8.86 2.11 -6.58
N VAL A 229 7.88 2.94 -6.92
CA VAL A 229 6.62 3.08 -6.17
C VAL A 229 5.46 3.27 -7.14
N THR A 230 4.25 2.97 -6.69
CA THR A 230 3.02 3.27 -7.44
C THR A 230 2.46 4.65 -7.09
N THR A 231 2.78 5.18 -5.91
CA THR A 231 2.33 6.50 -5.47
C THR A 231 3.44 7.20 -4.71
N PHE A 232 3.58 8.50 -4.96
CA PHE A 232 4.40 9.38 -4.13
C PHE A 232 3.80 10.79 -4.13
N ALA A 233 4.21 11.60 -3.17
CA ALA A 233 3.84 13.00 -3.10
C ALA A 233 5.08 13.86 -2.91
N VAL A 234 5.01 15.07 -3.45
CA VAL A 234 6.04 16.08 -3.29
C VAL A 234 5.43 17.42 -2.94
N ARG A 235 6.20 18.26 -2.25
CA ARG A 235 5.96 19.70 -2.16
C ARG A 235 6.77 20.39 -3.27
N VAL A 236 6.08 21.20 -4.07
CA VAL A 236 6.63 21.93 -5.22
C VAL A 236 5.96 23.31 -5.29
N HIS A 237 6.54 24.28 -5.99
CA HIS A 237 5.83 25.51 -6.34
C HIS A 237 5.27 25.43 -7.76
N LEU A 238 3.97 25.69 -7.91
CA LEU A 238 3.39 25.98 -9.21
C LEU A 238 3.95 27.32 -9.70
N GLY A 239 4.41 27.36 -10.95
CA GLY A 239 5.19 28.47 -11.51
C GLY A 239 6.68 28.17 -11.66
N ASP A 240 7.24 27.23 -10.89
CA ASP A 240 8.63 26.80 -11.07
C ASP A 240 8.77 25.96 -12.36
N ASN A 241 9.84 26.19 -13.12
CA ASN A 241 10.19 25.35 -14.26
C ASN A 241 10.80 24.02 -13.80
N VAL A 242 9.89 23.18 -13.29
CA VAL A 242 10.15 21.87 -12.71
C VAL A 242 9.16 20.87 -13.28
N GLU A 243 9.65 19.70 -13.66
CA GLU A 243 8.82 18.56 -14.06
C GLU A 243 8.88 17.48 -12.98
N VAL A 244 7.73 16.95 -12.57
CA VAL A 244 7.63 15.87 -11.58
C VAL A 244 6.82 14.70 -12.13
N GLY A 245 7.29 13.47 -11.92
CA GLY A 245 6.49 12.29 -12.22
C GLY A 245 7.29 11.00 -12.18
N PHE A 246 7.15 10.16 -13.19
CA PHE A 246 7.73 8.82 -13.23
C PHE A 246 8.70 8.61 -14.39
N LEU A 247 9.76 7.84 -14.12
CA LEU A 247 10.75 7.43 -15.11
C LEU A 247 11.19 5.96 -14.88
N PRO A 248 11.35 5.15 -15.93
CA PRO A 248 12.06 3.88 -15.83
C PRO A 248 13.55 4.10 -15.58
N ARG A 249 14.13 3.39 -14.60
CA ARG A 249 15.54 3.59 -14.20
C ARG A 249 16.55 3.48 -15.34
N HIS A 250 16.32 2.59 -16.31
CA HIS A 250 17.22 2.41 -17.46
C HIS A 250 17.21 3.60 -18.45
N GLN A 251 16.24 4.52 -18.34
CA GLN A 251 16.14 5.74 -19.15
C GLN A 251 16.66 6.99 -18.40
N PHE A 252 17.20 6.81 -17.19
CA PHE A 252 17.74 7.89 -16.40
C PHE A 252 19.06 8.39 -16.96
N SER A 253 19.14 9.71 -17.12
CA SER A 253 20.35 10.46 -17.42
C SER A 253 20.31 11.73 -16.57
N PRO A 254 21.40 12.06 -15.85
CA PRO A 254 21.42 13.25 -14.98
C PRO A 254 21.14 14.58 -15.68
N LYS A 255 21.32 14.66 -17.01
CA LYS A 255 21.20 15.90 -17.80
C LYS A 255 20.25 15.82 -19.00
N ALA A 256 19.96 14.61 -19.50
CA ALA A 256 19.33 14.44 -20.82
C ALA A 256 18.23 13.37 -20.88
N SER A 257 17.56 13.04 -19.76
CA SER A 257 16.40 12.14 -19.84
C SER A 257 15.31 12.77 -20.72
N GLU A 258 14.81 12.07 -21.73
CA GLU A 258 13.75 12.60 -22.61
C GLU A 258 12.44 11.84 -22.48
N CYS A 259 12.49 10.55 -22.20
CA CYS A 259 11.32 9.67 -22.06
C CYS A 259 10.79 9.69 -20.63
N GLY A 260 9.49 9.55 -20.40
CA GLY A 260 8.85 9.45 -19.06
C GLY A 260 7.51 10.18 -18.98
N TRP A 261 6.94 10.25 -17.79
CA TRP A 261 5.58 10.72 -17.53
C TRP A 261 5.59 11.81 -16.46
N TYR A 262 5.33 13.05 -16.85
CA TYR A 262 5.60 14.21 -15.98
C TYR A 262 4.48 15.23 -15.99
N PHE A 263 4.33 15.92 -14.87
CA PHE A 263 3.58 17.16 -14.73
C PHE A 263 4.55 18.34 -14.70
N HIS A 264 4.30 19.37 -15.51
CA HIS A 264 5.13 20.56 -15.64
C HIS A 264 4.57 21.68 -14.75
N CYS A 265 5.27 22.03 -13.67
CA CYS A 265 4.74 22.88 -12.60
C CYS A 265 4.53 24.34 -13.03
N GLU A 266 5.30 24.85 -14.00
CA GLU A 266 5.15 26.21 -14.54
C GLU A 266 3.91 26.36 -15.43
N THR A 267 3.53 25.31 -16.16
CA THR A 267 2.46 25.41 -17.18
C THR A 267 1.24 24.55 -16.88
N GLY A 268 1.27 23.72 -15.84
CA GLY A 268 0.18 22.80 -15.51
C GLY A 268 -0.11 21.73 -16.56
N THR A 269 0.81 21.54 -17.53
CA THR A 269 0.67 20.57 -18.62
C THR A 269 1.34 19.26 -18.27
N ILE A 270 0.92 18.16 -18.88
CA ILE A 270 1.58 16.85 -18.74
C ILE A 270 2.41 16.49 -19.97
N ARG A 271 3.43 15.66 -19.78
CA ARG A 271 4.32 15.16 -20.84
C ARG A 271 4.42 13.63 -20.78
N SER A 272 4.21 12.96 -21.92
CA SER A 272 4.30 11.51 -22.08
C SER A 272 5.35 11.17 -23.13
N ARG A 273 6.40 10.41 -22.79
CA ARG A 273 7.38 9.85 -23.75
C ARG A 273 7.92 10.86 -24.80
N GLY A 274 8.13 12.13 -24.41
CA GLY A 274 8.61 13.18 -25.30
C GLY A 274 7.52 14.03 -25.98
N VAL A 275 6.27 13.59 -25.95
CA VAL A 275 5.12 14.36 -26.44
C VAL A 275 4.55 15.22 -25.32
N ARG A 276 4.47 16.53 -25.55
CA ARG A 276 3.83 17.49 -24.65
C ARG A 276 2.34 17.56 -25.00
N LEU A 277 1.47 17.28 -24.03
CA LEU A 277 0.04 17.49 -24.17
C LEU A 277 -0.28 18.92 -23.71
N THR A 278 -0.89 19.72 -24.60
CA THR A 278 -0.87 21.19 -24.52
C THR A 278 -1.97 21.82 -23.66
N GLU A 279 -2.99 21.07 -23.25
CA GLU A 279 -4.06 21.64 -22.42
C GLU A 279 -3.64 21.66 -20.93
N PRO A 280 -3.60 22.85 -20.29
CA PRO A 280 -3.29 22.96 -18.87
C PRO A 280 -4.41 22.37 -18.03
N SER A 281 -4.03 21.54 -17.05
CA SER A 281 -4.95 20.74 -16.23
C SER A 281 -5.41 21.40 -14.94
N ILE A 282 -4.84 22.55 -14.63
CA ILE A 282 -5.13 23.35 -13.45
C ILE A 282 -5.17 24.82 -13.89
N SER A 283 -6.14 25.57 -13.36
CA SER A 283 -6.13 27.03 -13.54
C SER A 283 -4.95 27.61 -12.78
N LEU A 284 -3.96 28.11 -13.51
CA LEU A 284 -2.80 28.83 -12.97
C LEU A 284 -3.13 30.28 -12.58
N GLU A 285 -4.41 30.68 -12.63
CA GLU A 285 -4.87 32.05 -12.33
C GLU A 285 -4.51 32.53 -10.92
N THR A 286 -4.12 31.63 -10.01
CA THR A 286 -3.74 31.95 -8.62
C THR A 286 -2.25 32.24 -8.40
N GLY A 287 -1.42 32.28 -9.45
CA GLY A 287 -0.02 32.71 -9.35
C GLY A 287 0.91 31.70 -8.65
N TYR A 288 2.13 32.15 -8.35
CA TYR A 288 3.19 31.37 -7.72
C TYR A 288 2.77 30.87 -6.34
N ARG A 289 2.60 29.55 -6.16
CA ARG A 289 2.16 28.97 -4.88
C ARG A 289 2.73 27.58 -4.64
N SER A 290 3.05 27.28 -3.38
CA SER A 290 3.44 25.93 -2.95
C SER A 290 2.21 25.01 -2.94
N VAL A 291 2.34 23.82 -3.51
CA VAL A 291 1.30 22.78 -3.53
C VAL A 291 1.84 21.42 -3.12
N PHE A 292 0.93 20.58 -2.64
CA PHE A 292 1.15 19.15 -2.43
C PHE A 292 0.73 18.38 -3.69
N LEU A 293 1.70 17.99 -4.52
CA LEU A 293 1.44 17.23 -5.72
C LEU A 293 1.60 15.74 -5.44
N GLN A 294 0.50 15.00 -5.49
CA GLN A 294 0.49 13.54 -5.45
C GLN A 294 0.46 12.98 -6.88
N VAL A 295 1.31 11.99 -7.14
CA VAL A 295 1.39 11.29 -8.42
C VAL A 295 1.11 9.81 -8.18
N THR A 296 0.13 9.25 -8.91
CA THR A 296 -0.30 7.85 -8.77
C THR A 296 -0.26 7.14 -10.11
N TRP A 297 0.43 6.00 -10.17
CA TRP A 297 0.46 5.06 -11.28
C TRP A 297 -0.54 3.92 -11.03
N HIS A 298 -1.62 3.93 -11.79
CA HIS A 298 -2.68 2.92 -11.77
C HIS A 298 -2.33 1.83 -12.78
N ARG A 299 -1.67 0.76 -12.32
CA ARG A 299 -1.18 -0.32 -13.19
C ARG A 299 -2.29 -0.97 -14.01
N ASP A 300 -3.40 -1.32 -13.37
CA ASP A 300 -4.52 -2.02 -14.03
C ASP A 300 -5.24 -1.14 -15.07
N GLN A 301 -5.03 0.17 -15.01
CA GLN A 301 -5.64 1.17 -15.90
C GLN A 301 -4.61 1.77 -16.88
N GLU A 302 -3.36 1.27 -16.87
CA GLU A 302 -2.25 1.72 -17.71
C GLU A 302 -2.06 3.25 -17.72
N ARG A 303 -2.31 3.89 -16.57
CA ARG A 303 -2.34 5.36 -16.48
C ARG A 303 -1.64 5.94 -15.27
N ILE A 304 -1.22 7.19 -15.39
CA ILE A 304 -0.77 8.03 -14.28
C ILE A 304 -1.74 9.18 -14.08
N SER A 305 -2.15 9.41 -12.83
CA SER A 305 -2.99 10.54 -12.42
C SER A 305 -2.25 11.45 -11.45
N PHE A 306 -2.69 12.70 -11.39
CA PHE A 306 -2.15 13.71 -10.50
C PHE A 306 -3.26 14.24 -9.59
N ALA A 307 -2.91 14.63 -8.37
CA ALA A 307 -3.77 15.38 -7.48
C ALA A 307 -2.96 16.52 -6.84
N ALA A 308 -3.51 17.73 -6.82
CA ALA A 308 -2.90 18.89 -6.18
C ALA A 308 -3.72 19.24 -4.92
N ASP A 309 -3.06 19.30 -3.77
CA ASP A 309 -3.69 19.60 -2.47
C ASP A 309 -4.89 18.69 -2.15
N GLY A 310 -4.78 17.42 -2.54
CA GLY A 310 -5.83 16.41 -2.36
C GLY A 310 -6.95 16.44 -3.41
N VAL A 311 -6.96 17.43 -4.31
CA VAL A 311 -7.94 17.54 -5.39
C VAL A 311 -7.40 16.81 -6.64
N PRO A 312 -8.07 15.74 -7.11
CA PRO A 312 -7.68 15.05 -8.33
C PRO A 312 -7.73 16.00 -9.54
N LEU A 313 -6.68 16.01 -10.35
CA LEU A 313 -6.67 16.74 -11.61
C LEU A 313 -7.41 15.93 -12.67
N SER A 314 -8.17 16.61 -13.52
CA SER A 314 -8.92 16.01 -14.63
C SER A 314 -8.02 15.36 -15.68
N ILE A 315 -6.71 15.60 -15.61
CA ILE A 315 -5.71 15.13 -16.56
C ILE A 315 -5.05 13.85 -16.09
N GLY A 316 -4.81 12.94 -17.03
CA GLY A 316 -4.07 11.71 -16.80
C GLY A 316 -3.22 11.36 -18.02
N LEU A 317 -2.12 10.68 -17.77
CA LEU A 317 -1.26 10.11 -18.81
C LEU A 317 -1.69 8.66 -19.04
N GLN A 318 -1.94 8.27 -20.28
CA GLN A 318 -2.25 6.88 -20.67
C GLN A 318 -1.03 6.19 -21.28
N ASP A 319 -1.18 4.92 -21.66
CA ASP A 319 -0.14 4.09 -22.29
C ASP A 319 1.13 3.95 -21.43
N VAL A 320 0.93 3.90 -20.10
CA VAL A 320 1.97 3.70 -19.11
C VAL A 320 2.24 2.20 -18.98
N PRO A 321 3.49 1.73 -19.11
CA PRO A 321 3.83 0.32 -19.02
C PRO A 321 3.41 -0.25 -17.66
N THR A 322 3.04 -1.52 -17.62
CA THR A 322 2.57 -2.22 -16.41
C THR A 322 3.63 -3.15 -15.81
N ASP A 323 4.58 -3.58 -16.63
CA ASP A 323 5.60 -4.58 -16.36
C ASP A 323 6.98 -3.99 -16.01
N VAL A 324 7.19 -2.69 -16.29
CA VAL A 324 8.44 -1.98 -16.00
C VAL A 324 8.31 -1.18 -14.70
N PRO A 325 9.21 -1.38 -13.71
CA PRO A 325 9.21 -0.57 -12.49
C PRO A 325 9.48 0.91 -12.78
N LEU A 326 8.58 1.77 -12.31
CA LEU A 326 8.69 3.22 -12.41
C LEU A 326 9.17 3.83 -11.09
N TYR A 327 10.06 4.80 -11.21
CA TYR A 327 10.67 5.51 -10.09
C TYR A 327 10.21 6.97 -10.08
N PRO A 328 10.01 7.57 -8.90
CA PRO A 328 9.79 9.01 -8.78
C PRO A 328 10.93 9.77 -9.45
N PHE A 329 10.59 10.87 -10.10
CA PHE A 329 11.53 11.65 -10.89
C PHE A 329 11.20 13.13 -10.75
N ALA A 330 12.25 13.94 -10.63
CA ALA A 330 12.16 15.38 -10.75
C ALA A 330 13.22 15.91 -11.74
N ARG A 331 12.81 16.88 -12.55
CA ARG A 331 13.69 17.67 -13.41
C ARG A 331 13.57 19.13 -13.06
N PHE A 332 14.72 19.77 -12.98
CA PHE A 332 14.88 21.20 -12.75
C PHE A 332 15.44 21.85 -14.00
N SER A 333 14.94 23.04 -14.33
CA SER A 333 15.50 23.90 -15.39
C SER A 333 15.94 25.27 -14.87
N MET A 334 15.62 25.61 -13.63
CA MET A 334 15.93 26.90 -12.98
C MET A 334 16.81 26.68 -11.74
N CYS A 335 17.55 27.71 -11.33
CA CYS A 335 18.26 27.71 -10.05
C CYS A 335 17.29 28.00 -8.90
N ASP A 336 17.68 27.61 -7.70
CA ASP A 336 16.96 27.85 -6.43
C ASP A 336 15.53 27.30 -6.39
N THR A 337 15.22 26.37 -7.30
CA THR A 337 13.97 25.60 -7.29
C THR A 337 14.18 24.30 -6.54
N SER A 338 13.17 23.90 -5.75
CA SER A 338 13.26 22.72 -4.90
C SER A 338 12.03 21.83 -4.99
N VAL A 339 12.27 20.53 -4.87
CA VAL A 339 11.23 19.50 -4.79
C VAL A 339 11.50 18.64 -3.57
N LYS A 340 10.53 18.60 -2.66
CA LYS A 340 10.62 17.83 -1.42
C LYS A 340 9.67 16.65 -1.46
N LEU A 341 10.19 15.43 -1.33
CA LEU A 341 9.40 14.24 -1.11
C LEU A 341 8.67 14.32 0.23
N LEU A 342 7.45 13.80 0.26
CA LEU A 342 6.62 13.74 1.45
C LEU A 342 6.34 12.28 1.80
N PRO A 343 6.26 11.95 3.10
CA PRO A 343 5.77 10.65 3.52
C PRO A 343 4.30 10.54 3.09
N VAL A 344 4.01 9.56 2.24
CA VAL A 344 2.65 9.19 1.79
C VAL A 344 2.17 7.98 2.53
#